data_AF-A0A4R5EMW7-F1
#
_entry.id   AF-A0A4R5EMW7-F1
#
_cell.length_a   1.000
_cell.length_b   1.000
_cell.length_c   1.000
_cell.angle_alpha   90.00
_cell.angle_beta   90.00
_cell.angle_gamma   90.00
#
_symmetry.space_group_name_H-M   'P 1'
#
loop_
_entity.id
_entity.type
_entity.pdbx_description
1 polymer ?
#
loop_
_entity_poly.entity_id
_entity_poly.type
_entity_poly.pdbx_seq_one_letter_code
_entity_poly.pdbx_strand_id
1 'polypeptide(L)'
;GSLLHWTRKMIEIRQRHPVFGVGSYVELSASNPSVLAFTREITEEESPWDEMDTILCVSNLSRFPQPVELDLRRFEGYSPVECMGGVQFPAIGELPYLMTLPAHGFFWFQLIPPDEGDGVPETIPGGAAGTLPGTDGTDAAPGAGGGTGAGKAG
;
A
#
# COMPACT_ATOMS: atom_id res chain seq x y z
N GLY A 1 25.49 -7.78 1.92
CA GLY A 1 25.95 -7.08 0.71
C GLY A 1 26.63 -5.79 1.10
N SER A 2 27.64 -5.34 0.35
CA SER A 2 28.30 -4.04 0.57
C SER A 2 27.61 -2.92 -0.23
N LEU A 3 27.89 -1.66 0.10
CA LEU A 3 27.40 -0.50 -0.65
C LEU A 3 27.72 -0.60 -2.15
N LEU A 4 28.94 -1.04 -2.51
CA LEU A 4 29.33 -1.21 -3.90
C LEU A 4 28.43 -2.20 -4.66
N HIS A 5 28.10 -3.34 -4.04
CA HIS A 5 27.21 -4.33 -4.65
C HIS A 5 25.80 -3.77 -4.80
N TRP A 6 25.32 -3.01 -3.82
CA TRP A 6 24.03 -2.33 -3.89
C TRP A 6 24.01 -1.27 -5.00
N THR A 7 25.01 -0.40 -5.07
CA THR A 7 25.14 0.62 -6.12
C THR A 7 25.20 -0.01 -7.51
N ARG A 8 25.94 -1.12 -7.67
CA ARG A 8 25.97 -1.86 -8.94
C ARG A 8 24.57 -2.37 -9.32
N LYS A 9 23.84 -2.98 -8.39
CA LYS A 9 22.47 -3.43 -8.61
C LYS A 9 21.55 -2.28 -9.02
N MET A 10 21.66 -1.12 -8.38
CA MET A 10 20.87 0.07 -8.72
C MET A 10 21.17 0.59 -10.14
N ILE A 11 22.43 0.57 -10.57
CA ILE A 11 22.84 0.94 -11.93
C ILE A 11 22.26 -0.05 -12.95
N GLU A 12 22.33 -1.35 -12.67
CA GLU A 12 21.76 -2.38 -13.55
C GLU A 12 20.24 -2.20 -13.73
N ILE A 13 19.50 -1.90 -12.66
CA ILE A 13 18.07 -1.59 -12.73
C ILE A 13 17.84 -0.36 -13.61
N ARG A 14 18.59 0.72 -13.37
CA ARG A 14 18.48 1.94 -14.18
C ARG A 14 18.76 1.69 -15.67
N GLN A 15 19.69 0.80 -16.01
CA GLN A 15 20.00 0.46 -17.40
C GLN A 15 18.87 -0.32 -18.09
N ARG A 16 18.06 -1.07 -17.34
CA ARG A 16 16.91 -1.80 -17.89
C ARG A 16 15.70 -0.91 -18.19
N HIS A 17 15.65 0.29 -17.62
CA HIS A 17 14.54 1.23 -17.75
C HIS A 17 15.05 2.54 -18.35
N PRO A 18 15.12 2.66 -19.70
CA PRO A 18 15.58 3.86 -20.39
C PRO A 18 14.85 5.15 -19.94
N VAL A 19 13.61 5.02 -19.48
CA VAL A 19 12.77 6.11 -18.98
C VAL A 19 13.44 6.94 -17.86
N PHE A 20 14.35 6.35 -17.08
CA PHE A 20 15.13 7.13 -16.10
C PHE A 20 16.04 8.20 -16.73
N GLY A 21 16.52 7.96 -17.95
CA GLY A 21 17.43 8.84 -18.68
C GLY A 21 16.72 9.88 -19.53
N VAL A 22 15.63 9.49 -20.20
CA VAL A 22 14.98 10.31 -21.24
C VAL A 22 13.51 10.61 -20.97
N GLY A 23 12.87 9.87 -20.07
CA GLY A 23 11.43 10.03 -19.80
C GLY A 23 11.10 11.39 -19.20
N SER A 24 9.90 11.88 -19.50
CA SER A 24 9.34 13.08 -18.89
C SER A 24 9.24 12.92 -17.38
N TYR A 25 9.23 14.03 -16.64
CA TYR A 25 9.04 14.04 -15.19
C TYR A 25 7.68 14.63 -14.88
N VAL A 26 6.84 13.88 -14.16
CA VAL A 26 5.52 14.33 -13.73
C VAL A 26 5.43 14.17 -12.22
N GLU A 27 5.37 15.29 -11.50
CA GLU A 27 5.20 15.27 -10.05
C GLU A 27 3.81 14.79 -9.66
N LEU A 28 3.72 13.99 -8.60
CA LEU A 28 2.46 13.50 -8.08
C LEU A 28 2.09 14.23 -6.79
N SER A 29 0.79 14.42 -6.59
CA SER A 29 0.27 14.93 -5.32
C SER A 29 0.39 13.87 -4.23
N ALA A 30 1.21 14.15 -3.23
CA ALA A 30 1.37 13.32 -2.04
C ALA A 30 0.74 14.02 -0.83
N SER A 31 -0.02 13.27 -0.02
CA SER A 31 -0.60 13.81 1.21
C SER A 31 0.43 14.18 2.29
N ASN A 32 1.64 13.64 2.18
CA ASN A 32 2.73 13.83 3.15
C ASN A 32 3.93 14.54 2.49
N PRO A 33 4.28 15.78 2.92
CA PRO A 33 5.39 16.54 2.33
C PRO A 33 6.78 15.95 2.62
N SER A 34 6.89 14.99 3.55
CA SER A 34 8.13 14.25 3.77
C SER A 34 8.38 13.16 2.72
N VAL A 35 7.39 12.88 1.87
CA VAL A 35 7.47 11.88 0.81
C VAL A 35 7.43 12.58 -0.54
N LEU A 36 8.48 12.39 -1.33
CA LEU A 36 8.54 12.82 -2.72
C LEU A 36 8.00 11.69 -3.60
N ALA A 37 7.01 11.99 -4.44
CA ALA A 37 6.46 11.06 -5.40
C ALA A 37 6.35 11.70 -6.78
N PHE A 38 6.77 10.97 -7.80
CA PHE A 38 6.71 11.40 -9.20
C PHE A 38 6.75 10.19 -10.13
N THR A 39 6.30 10.36 -11.36
CA THR A 39 6.48 9.39 -12.44
C THR A 39 7.53 9.84 -13.43
N ARG A 40 8.18 8.86 -14.03
CA ARG A 40 8.96 9.01 -15.26
C ARG A 40 8.22 8.26 -16.36
N GLU A 41 7.94 8.94 -17.46
CA GLU A 41 7.11 8.41 -18.55
C GLU A 41 7.81 8.57 -19.88
N ILE A 42 7.81 7.51 -20.68
CA ILE A 42 8.16 7.54 -22.10
C ILE A 42 7.06 6.82 -22.88
N THR A 43 6.54 7.47 -23.91
CA THR A 43 5.54 6.87 -24.80
C THR A 43 6.22 5.99 -25.86
N GLU A 44 5.45 5.13 -26.54
CA GLU A 44 5.96 4.30 -27.64
C GLU A 44 6.59 5.16 -28.74
N GLU A 45 5.94 6.27 -29.11
CA GLU A 45 6.43 7.18 -30.17
C GLU A 45 7.76 7.86 -29.83
N GLU A 46 8.01 8.13 -28.54
CA GLU A 46 9.24 8.74 -28.04
C GLU A 46 10.35 7.71 -27.82
N SER A 47 10.00 6.43 -27.72
CA SER A 47 10.91 5.36 -27.38
C SER A 47 11.68 4.89 -28.61
N PRO A 48 13.04 4.90 -28.59
CA PRO A 48 13.84 4.30 -29.65
C PRO A 48 13.66 2.78 -29.81
N TRP A 49 12.92 2.17 -28.89
CA TRP A 49 12.70 0.73 -28.78
C TRP A 49 11.24 0.34 -29.04
N ASP A 50 10.39 1.30 -29.45
CA ASP A 50 8.95 1.11 -29.68
C ASP A 50 8.18 0.52 -28.48
N GLU A 51 8.70 0.75 -27.26
CA GLU A 51 8.11 0.27 -26.01
C GLU A 51 7.77 1.47 -25.09
N MET A 52 6.55 1.48 -24.54
CA MET A 52 6.16 2.37 -23.46
C MET A 52 6.77 1.90 -22.14
N ASP A 53 7.29 2.83 -21.34
CA ASP A 53 7.76 2.53 -19.98
C ASP A 53 7.35 3.65 -19.03
N THR A 54 6.74 3.27 -17.91
CA THR A 54 6.30 4.21 -16.87
C THR A 54 6.80 3.73 -15.52
N ILE A 55 7.62 4.56 -14.87
CA ILE A 55 8.18 4.27 -13.55
C ILE A 55 7.65 5.25 -12.52
N LEU A 56 6.94 4.74 -11.52
CA LEU A 56 6.56 5.46 -10.32
C LEU A 56 7.72 5.42 -9.31
N CYS A 57 8.21 6.60 -8.93
CA CYS A 57 9.24 6.78 -7.92
C CYS A 57 8.62 7.37 -6.65
N VAL A 58 8.81 6.70 -5.50
CA VAL A 58 8.34 7.18 -4.19
C VAL A 58 9.49 7.14 -3.22
N SER A 59 9.83 8.27 -2.59
CA SER A 59 11.01 8.40 -1.72
C SER A 59 10.65 9.12 -0.44
N ASN A 60 10.92 8.48 0.70
CA ASN A 60 10.79 9.10 2.01
C ASN A 60 12.06 9.91 2.34
N LEU A 61 11.93 11.22 2.48
CA LEU A 61 13.03 12.11 2.84
C LEU A 61 13.25 12.19 4.37
N SER A 62 12.30 11.67 5.15
CA SER A 62 12.37 11.61 6.61
C SER A 62 13.26 10.46 7.09
N ARG A 63 13.90 10.68 8.24
CA ARG A 63 14.61 9.64 9.01
C ARG A 63 13.68 8.74 9.83
N PHE A 64 12.37 8.97 9.75
CA PHE A 64 11.36 8.17 10.43
C PHE A 64 10.44 7.49 9.40
N PRO A 65 9.80 6.36 9.73
CA PRO A 65 8.77 5.79 8.87
C PRO A 65 7.66 6.80 8.59
N GLN A 66 7.15 6.83 7.35
CA GLN A 66 6.11 7.76 6.92
C GLN A 66 5.01 7.02 6.16
N PRO A 67 3.72 7.26 6.48
CA PRO A 67 2.63 6.94 5.57
C PRO A 67 2.50 8.03 4.50
N VAL A 68 1.97 7.63 3.34
CA VAL A 68 1.61 8.55 2.26
C VAL A 68 0.39 8.00 1.53
N GLU A 69 -0.51 8.89 1.14
CA GLU A 69 -1.57 8.61 0.17
C GLU A 69 -1.21 9.33 -1.13
N LEU A 70 -1.25 8.60 -2.24
CA LEU A 70 -0.91 9.11 -3.57
C LEU A 70 -2.16 9.13 -4.46
N ASP A 71 -2.37 10.24 -5.16
CA ASP A 71 -3.37 10.30 -6.23
C ASP A 71 -2.79 9.67 -7.50
N LEU A 72 -3.20 8.42 -7.78
CA LEU A 72 -2.73 7.65 -8.93
C LEU A 72 -3.84 7.38 -9.96
N ARG A 73 -4.98 8.09 -9.90
CA ARG A 73 -6.16 7.81 -10.73
C ARG A 73 -5.89 7.82 -12.24
N ARG A 74 -4.87 8.56 -12.71
CA ARG A 74 -4.42 8.51 -14.12
C ARG A 74 -3.97 7.11 -14.58
N PHE A 75 -3.60 6.26 -13.63
CA PHE A 75 -3.12 4.90 -13.85
C PHE A 75 -4.11 3.87 -13.30
N GLU A 76 -5.40 4.19 -13.20
CA GLU A 76 -6.41 3.22 -12.78
C GLU A 76 -6.36 1.95 -13.65
N GLY A 77 -6.45 0.79 -12.99
CA GLY A 77 -6.29 -0.52 -13.60
C GLY A 77 -4.83 -0.98 -13.75
N TYR A 78 -3.84 -0.09 -13.67
CA TYR A 78 -2.43 -0.48 -13.75
C TYR A 78 -1.99 -1.22 -12.49
N SER A 79 -1.07 -2.17 -12.66
CA SER A 79 -0.44 -2.91 -11.57
C SER A 79 0.99 -2.43 -11.34
N PRO A 80 1.33 -1.88 -10.16
CA PRO A 80 2.71 -1.52 -9.83
C PRO A 80 3.55 -2.78 -9.57
N VAL A 81 4.72 -2.90 -10.20
CA VAL A 81 5.67 -3.99 -9.99
C VAL A 81 7.00 -3.42 -9.49
N GLU A 82 7.44 -3.83 -8.30
CA GLU A 82 8.64 -3.30 -7.65
C GLU A 82 9.92 -3.73 -8.42
N CYS A 83 10.73 -2.77 -8.87
CA CYS A 83 11.82 -3.02 -9.81
C CYS A 83 13.00 -3.85 -9.26
N MET A 84 13.21 -3.91 -7.93
CA MET A 84 14.34 -4.63 -7.34
C MET A 84 14.08 -6.13 -7.13
N GLY A 85 12.83 -6.50 -6.83
CA GLY A 85 12.39 -7.84 -6.44
C GLY A 85 11.30 -8.41 -7.33
N GLY A 86 10.72 -7.62 -8.24
CA GLY A 86 9.67 -8.04 -9.17
C GLY A 86 8.33 -8.33 -8.51
N VAL A 87 8.09 -7.79 -7.31
CA VAL A 87 6.85 -8.05 -6.57
C VAL A 87 5.75 -7.14 -7.08
N GLN A 88 4.65 -7.74 -7.54
CA GLN A 88 3.44 -7.02 -7.93
C GLN A 88 2.66 -6.56 -6.70
N PHE A 89 2.30 -5.29 -6.70
CA PHE A 89 1.45 -4.64 -5.71
C PHE A 89 -0.01 -4.62 -6.20
N PRO A 90 -0.99 -4.37 -5.32
CA PRO A 90 -2.38 -4.23 -5.70
C PRO A 90 -2.57 -3.26 -6.88
N ALA A 91 -3.50 -3.60 -7.77
CA ALA A 91 -3.86 -2.72 -8.88
C ALA A 91 -4.37 -1.37 -8.36
N ILE A 92 -4.06 -0.31 -9.10
CA ILE A 92 -4.48 1.04 -8.78
C ILE A 92 -5.98 1.18 -9.07
N GLY A 93 -6.74 1.65 -8.10
CA GLY A 93 -8.16 1.96 -8.23
C GLY A 93 -8.45 3.47 -8.19
N GLU A 94 -9.70 3.82 -7.94
CA GLU A 94 -10.14 5.22 -7.84
C GLU A 94 -9.73 5.92 -6.53
N LEU A 95 -9.47 5.14 -5.47
CA LEU A 95 -9.12 5.65 -4.14
C LEU A 95 -7.63 6.01 -4.05
N PRO A 96 -7.24 6.95 -3.15
CA PRO A 96 -5.84 7.23 -2.90
C PRO A 96 -5.05 5.98 -2.55
N TYR A 97 -3.90 5.82 -3.21
CA TYR A 97 -3.06 4.64 -3.07
C TYR A 97 -2.19 4.79 -1.81
N LEU A 98 -2.54 4.08 -0.74
CA LEU A 98 -1.85 4.15 0.54
C LEU A 98 -0.55 3.34 0.53
N MET A 99 0.52 3.96 1.01
CA MET A 99 1.83 3.33 1.17
C MET A 99 2.49 3.72 2.48
N THR A 100 3.32 2.83 3.01
CA THR A 100 4.19 3.11 4.16
C THR A 100 5.64 2.88 3.78
N LEU A 101 6.48 3.89 3.98
CA LEU A 101 7.91 3.81 3.67
C LEU A 101 8.74 3.81 4.97
N PRO A 102 9.79 2.98 5.06
CA PRO A 102 10.74 3.07 6.17
C PRO A 102 11.53 4.38 6.10
N ALA A 103 12.28 4.68 7.16
CA ALA A 103 13.21 5.81 7.22
C ALA A 103 14.17 5.80 6.01
N HIS A 104 14.23 6.91 5.26
CA HIS A 104 15.00 7.02 4.01
C HIS A 104 14.73 5.92 2.97
N GLY A 105 13.59 5.23 3.08
CA GLY A 105 13.15 4.22 2.15
C GLY A 105 12.67 4.82 0.84
N PHE A 106 12.80 4.06 -0.24
CA PHE A 106 12.26 4.42 -1.53
C PHE A 106 11.78 3.16 -2.27
N PHE A 107 10.87 3.36 -3.21
CA PHE A 107 10.42 2.35 -4.16
C PHE A 107 10.48 2.89 -5.58
N TRP A 108 10.85 2.02 -6.52
CA TRP A 108 10.62 2.20 -7.94
C TRP A 108 9.67 1.11 -8.39
N PHE A 109 8.54 1.50 -8.98
CA PHE A 109 7.57 0.58 -9.56
C PHE A 109 7.48 0.81 -11.05
N GLN A 110 7.54 -0.26 -11.82
CA GLN A 110 7.03 -0.24 -13.18
C GLN A 110 5.51 -0.33 -13.13
N LEU A 111 4.81 0.60 -13.79
CA LEU A 111 3.36 0.56 -13.89
C LEU A 111 2.99 -0.24 -15.13
N ILE A 112 2.51 -1.46 -14.92
CA ILE A 112 2.07 -2.34 -16.00
C ILE A 112 0.60 -2.01 -16.34
N PRO A 113 0.27 -1.67 -17.59
CA PRO A 113 -1.11 -1.44 -18.00
C PRO A 113 -1.95 -2.71 -17.78
N PRO A 114 -3.27 -2.58 -17.60
CA PRO A 114 -4.14 -3.75 -17.59
C PRO A 114 -4.03 -4.48 -18.92
N ASP A 115 -3.88 -5.81 -18.89
CA ASP A 115 -4.00 -6.62 -20.10
C ASP A 115 -5.40 -6.39 -20.70
N GLU A 116 -5.49 -6.12 -22.01
CA GLU A 116 -6.78 -5.94 -22.71
C GLU A 116 -7.64 -7.22 -22.74
N GLY A 117 -7.30 -8.28 -22.00
CA GLY A 117 -7.80 -9.64 -22.21
C GLY A 117 -8.24 -10.45 -20.99
N ASP A 118 -7.96 -10.06 -19.74
CA ASP A 118 -8.33 -10.90 -18.58
C ASP A 118 -9.05 -10.11 -17.49
N GLY A 119 -10.35 -10.42 -17.34
CA GLY A 119 -11.17 -9.97 -16.24
C GLY A 119 -10.56 -10.38 -14.90
N VAL A 120 -10.46 -9.40 -14.00
CA VAL A 120 -10.02 -9.49 -12.61
C VAL A 120 -10.54 -10.75 -11.92
N PRO A 121 -9.69 -11.64 -11.34
CA PRO A 121 -10.14 -12.51 -10.26
C PRO A 121 -10.40 -11.64 -9.04
N GLU A 122 -11.64 -11.65 -8.60
CA GLU A 122 -12.19 -10.98 -7.42
C GLU A 122 -11.24 -11.05 -6.21
N THR A 123 -11.11 -9.88 -5.57
CA THR A 123 -10.52 -9.57 -4.26
C THR A 123 -10.31 -10.74 -3.29
N ILE A 124 -9.14 -10.76 -2.64
CA ILE A 124 -8.94 -11.47 -1.36
C ILE A 124 -9.85 -10.80 -0.32
N PRO A 125 -10.81 -11.51 0.31
CA PRO A 125 -11.62 -10.92 1.36
C PRO A 125 -10.72 -10.58 2.54
N GLY A 126 -10.73 -9.30 2.93
CA GLY A 126 -10.08 -8.82 4.15
C GLY A 126 -10.54 -9.66 5.35
N GLY A 127 -9.59 -10.37 5.95
CA GLY A 127 -9.79 -11.08 7.21
C GLY A 127 -10.23 -10.08 8.28
N ALA A 128 -11.42 -10.30 8.81
CA ALA A 128 -12.06 -9.52 9.84
C ALA A 128 -11.10 -9.23 11.02
N ALA A 129 -11.16 -7.99 11.50
CA ALA A 129 -10.66 -7.62 12.80
C ALA A 129 -11.24 -8.58 13.85
N GLY A 130 -10.37 -9.38 14.48
CA GLY A 130 -10.73 -10.24 15.58
C GLY A 130 -11.20 -9.40 16.76
N THR A 131 -12.50 -9.45 17.04
CA THR A 131 -13.08 -9.01 18.31
C THR A 131 -12.47 -9.87 19.42
N LEU A 132 -11.75 -9.24 20.36
CA LEU A 132 -11.35 -9.87 21.62
C LEU A 132 -12.63 -10.27 22.39
N PRO A 133 -12.73 -11.50 22.94
CA PRO A 133 -13.88 -11.86 23.75
C PRO A 133 -13.87 -11.05 25.06
N GLY A 134 -14.90 -10.21 25.20
CA GLY A 134 -15.23 -9.53 26.44
C GLY A 134 -15.63 -10.52 27.53
N THR A 135 -15.12 -10.26 28.73
CA THR A 135 -15.48 -10.93 29.97
C THR A 135 -16.89 -10.51 30.38
N ASP A 136 -17.89 -11.35 30.20
CA ASP A 136 -19.17 -11.19 30.89
C ASP A 136 -19.23 -12.10 32.10
N GLY A 137 -18.85 -11.51 33.24
CA GLY A 137 -19.35 -11.91 34.53
C GLY A 137 -20.83 -11.56 34.62
N THR A 138 -21.66 -12.55 34.91
CA THR A 138 -23.01 -12.32 35.41
C THR A 138 -23.11 -12.93 36.79
N ASP A 139 -23.16 -12.04 37.78
CA ASP A 139 -23.59 -12.28 39.14
C ASP A 139 -24.97 -12.95 39.16
N ALA A 140 -25.09 -14.02 39.94
CA ALA A 140 -26.37 -14.56 40.37
C ALA A 140 -26.41 -14.66 41.90
N ALA A 141 -27.41 -13.95 42.45
CA ALA A 141 -28.07 -14.09 43.75
C ALA A 141 -27.63 -13.17 44.91
N PRO A 142 -28.58 -12.33 45.38
CA PRO A 142 -28.77 -12.08 46.79
C PRO A 142 -30.08 -12.74 47.27
N GLY A 143 -30.08 -13.26 48.50
CA GLY A 143 -31.30 -13.82 49.10
C GLY A 143 -31.09 -14.48 50.46
N ALA A 144 -30.49 -13.78 51.42
CA ALA A 144 -30.56 -14.14 52.82
C ALA A 144 -31.53 -13.19 53.54
N GLY A 145 -32.53 -13.74 54.23
CA GLY A 145 -33.46 -12.99 55.06
C GLY A 145 -34.43 -13.93 55.79
N GLY A 146 -34.09 -14.29 57.02
CA GLY A 146 -34.95 -15.10 57.89
C GLY A 146 -35.91 -14.25 58.75
N GLY A 147 -36.89 -14.93 59.34
CA GLY A 147 -37.40 -14.62 60.68
C GLY A 147 -38.82 -14.04 60.82
N THR A 148 -39.72 -14.91 61.31
CA THR A 148 -40.78 -14.68 62.33
C THR A 148 -41.99 -13.75 62.04
N GLY A 149 -43.20 -14.28 62.29
CA GLY A 149 -44.40 -13.47 62.57
C GLY A 149 -45.72 -14.24 62.45
N ALA A 150 -46.49 -14.30 63.53
CA ALA A 150 -47.66 -15.15 63.75
C ALA A 150 -49.02 -14.58 63.25
N GLY A 151 -50.01 -15.47 63.07
CA GLY A 151 -51.36 -15.28 63.66
C GLY A 151 -52.59 -15.13 62.75
N LYS A 152 -53.56 -16.06 62.94
CA LYS A 152 -55.03 -16.06 62.66
C LYS A 152 -55.49 -16.33 61.20
N ALA A 153 -56.55 -17.08 60.91
CA ALA A 153 -57.66 -17.65 61.69
C ALA A 153 -58.20 -18.94 61.03
N GLY A 154 -58.75 -19.84 61.85
CA GLY A 154 -59.42 -21.09 61.46
C GLY A 154 -59.40 -22.09 62.59
#